data_AF-A0A6L3A5V5-F1
#
_entry.id   AF-A0A6L3A5V5-F1
#
_cell.length_a   1.000
_cell.length_b   1.000
_cell.length_c   1.000
_cell.angle_alpha   90.00
_cell.angle_beta   90.00
_cell.angle_gamma   90.00
#
_symmetry.space_group_name_H-M   'P 1'
#
loop_
_entity.id
_entity.type
_entity.pdbx_description
1 polymer ?
#
loop_
_entity_poly.entity_id
_entity_poly.type
_entity_poly.pdbx_seq_one_letter_code
_entity_poly.pdbx_strand_id
1 'polypeptide(L)'
;LSKLYREGSFGVITKSGGLSNEIIWICSQFADGITTAIGIGGDAYPGTDYVSYLEMFENDLQTKAVVIVGEMGGDLEERAAEWYGAKKRRVKLIGVVSGFCQESLPKGMKFGHAGAKEGMKGEGSARSKSEALKKAEKPGTSILDGVPATLPALAASQSIQGRARRIGFDWPDVDGPLAKLVEEVEEFARAGSVDEREDEFGDILFVLANIGQRMGVDAEQALRGANEKFRRRFRTVEELAAGRGVDLKDLDLAGLDALWDEAKAANAP
;
A
#
# COMPACT_ATOMS: atom_id res chain seq x y z
N LEU A 1 -19.65 7.67 26.83
CA LEU A 1 -19.04 8.69 27.72
C LEU A 1 -17.54 8.44 27.79
N SER A 2 -16.70 9.48 27.73
CA SER A 2 -15.25 9.38 27.53
C SER A 2 -14.44 8.87 28.74
N LYS A 3 -15.09 8.47 29.84
CA LYS A 3 -14.50 7.84 31.05
C LYS A 3 -13.33 8.59 31.70
N LEU A 4 -13.22 9.90 31.51
CA LEU A 4 -12.10 10.74 31.98
C LEU A 4 -11.95 10.87 33.51
N TYR A 5 -12.91 10.36 34.29
CA TYR A 5 -12.85 10.37 35.75
C TYR A 5 -11.94 9.26 36.32
N ARG A 6 -11.42 8.36 35.47
CA ARG A 6 -10.47 7.30 35.84
C ARG A 6 -9.39 7.18 34.79
N GLU A 7 -8.24 6.66 35.19
CA GLU A 7 -7.14 6.39 34.28
C GLU A 7 -7.37 5.10 33.47
N GLY A 8 -6.86 5.09 32.25
CA GLY A 8 -6.67 3.90 31.41
C GLY A 8 -5.18 3.66 31.15
N SER A 9 -4.84 3.26 29.93
CA SER A 9 -3.45 2.91 29.58
C SER A 9 -2.91 3.58 28.31
N PHE A 10 -3.66 4.50 27.70
CA PHE A 10 -3.28 5.16 26.45
C PHE A 10 -2.86 6.62 26.65
N GLY A 11 -1.63 6.96 26.27
CA GLY A 11 -1.20 8.34 26.09
C GLY A 11 -1.70 8.91 24.75
N VAL A 12 -2.03 10.18 24.70
CA VAL A 12 -2.47 10.86 23.46
C VAL A 12 -1.67 12.14 23.25
N ILE A 13 -1.11 12.32 22.05
CA ILE A 13 -0.46 13.56 21.64
C ILE A 13 -1.02 14.02 20.30
N THR A 14 -1.52 15.25 20.21
CA THR A 14 -2.08 15.80 18.96
C THR A 14 -1.59 17.23 18.72
N LYS A 15 -1.60 17.68 17.46
CA LYS A 15 -1.55 19.12 17.15
C LYS A 15 -2.91 19.81 17.33
N SER A 16 -3.98 19.15 16.91
CA SER A 16 -5.35 19.67 16.99
C SER A 16 -5.99 19.40 18.35
N GLY A 17 -6.44 20.47 19.01
CA GLY A 17 -7.22 20.38 20.26
C GLY A 17 -8.64 19.82 20.07
N GLY A 18 -9.28 20.05 18.91
CA GLY A 18 -10.57 19.43 18.62
C GLY A 18 -10.42 17.92 18.43
N LEU A 19 -9.38 17.51 17.69
CA LEU A 19 -9.10 16.11 17.42
C LEU A 19 -8.62 15.36 18.66
N SER A 20 -7.99 16.03 19.64
CA SER A 20 -7.61 15.35 20.89
C SER A 20 -8.85 14.80 21.61
N ASN A 21 -9.96 15.54 21.65
CA ASN A 21 -11.18 15.08 22.28
C ASN A 21 -11.80 13.88 21.55
N GLU A 22 -11.68 13.83 20.23
CA GLU A 22 -12.12 12.69 19.41
C GLU A 22 -11.28 11.44 19.71
N ILE A 23 -9.95 11.58 19.77
CA ILE A 23 -9.06 10.45 20.10
C ILE A 23 -9.29 9.94 21.52
N ILE A 24 -9.49 10.85 22.48
CA ILE A 24 -9.87 10.50 23.85
C ILE A 24 -11.16 9.67 23.85
N TRP A 25 -12.16 10.10 23.08
CA TRP A 25 -13.40 9.36 22.93
C TRP A 25 -13.16 7.98 22.31
N ILE A 26 -12.42 7.87 21.21
CA ILE A 26 -12.06 6.59 20.57
C ILE A 26 -11.38 5.64 21.57
N CYS A 27 -10.34 6.12 22.28
CA CYS A 27 -9.65 5.33 23.31
C CYS A 27 -10.61 4.85 24.40
N SER A 28 -11.62 5.65 24.78
CA SER A 28 -12.60 5.26 25.81
C SER A 28 -13.60 4.19 25.34
N GLN A 29 -13.86 4.11 24.03
CA GLN A 29 -14.80 3.17 23.41
C GLN A 29 -14.13 1.84 23.05
N PHE A 30 -12.91 1.90 22.51
CA PHE A 30 -12.22 0.75 21.92
C PHE A 30 -11.00 0.29 22.72
N ALA A 31 -10.67 0.98 23.81
CA ALA A 31 -9.65 0.58 24.78
C ALA A 31 -10.13 0.83 26.22
N ASP A 32 -9.21 0.83 27.19
CA ASP A 32 -9.52 1.02 28.61
C ASP A 32 -9.57 2.49 29.05
N GLY A 33 -9.25 3.44 28.16
CA GLY A 33 -9.22 4.88 28.43
C GLY A 33 -7.81 5.47 28.30
N ILE A 34 -7.69 6.77 28.59
CA ILE A 34 -6.41 7.48 28.50
C ILE A 34 -5.70 7.56 29.85
N THR A 35 -4.37 7.70 29.84
CA THR A 35 -3.59 8.19 30.98
C THR A 35 -3.57 9.71 30.94
N THR A 36 -2.89 10.26 29.93
CA THR A 36 -2.73 11.71 29.72
C THR A 36 -2.95 12.03 28.25
N ALA A 37 -3.61 13.16 27.97
CA ALA A 37 -3.77 13.69 26.62
C ALA A 37 -3.17 15.09 26.52
N ILE A 38 -2.34 15.32 25.50
CA ILE A 38 -1.59 16.55 25.29
C ILE A 38 -1.87 17.08 23.88
N GLY A 39 -2.30 18.33 23.79
CA GLY A 39 -2.34 19.09 22.55
C GLY A 39 -1.12 20.00 22.44
N ILE A 40 -0.19 19.72 21.53
CA ILE A 40 1.02 20.54 21.33
C ILE A 40 0.76 21.84 20.56
N GLY A 41 -0.42 21.96 19.95
CA GLY A 41 -0.84 23.09 19.14
C GLY A 41 -0.45 22.97 17.67
N GLY A 42 -1.16 23.72 16.82
CA GLY A 42 -0.97 23.76 15.37
C GLY A 42 -0.05 24.89 14.89
N ASP A 43 0.70 25.51 15.79
CA ASP A 43 1.62 26.60 15.43
C ASP A 43 2.85 26.06 14.70
N ALA A 44 3.47 26.90 13.88
CA ALA A 44 4.69 26.52 13.13
C ALA A 44 5.87 26.19 14.05
N TYR A 45 5.88 26.77 15.25
CA TYR A 45 6.88 26.55 16.30
C TYR A 45 6.15 26.32 17.62
N PRO A 46 5.65 25.09 17.87
CA PRO A 46 5.02 24.78 19.15
C PRO A 46 6.05 24.90 20.27
N GLY A 47 5.61 25.22 21.49
CA GLY A 47 6.50 25.34 22.65
C GLY A 47 7.17 24.04 23.09
N THR A 48 6.73 22.90 22.54
CA THR A 48 7.17 21.54 22.84
C THR A 48 7.07 20.65 21.60
N ASP A 49 7.67 19.45 21.63
CA ASP A 49 7.59 18.48 20.52
C ASP A 49 7.04 17.11 20.96
N TYR A 50 6.85 16.20 19.99
CA TYR A 50 6.40 14.84 20.28
C TYR A 50 7.42 14.05 21.09
N VAL A 51 8.73 14.24 20.83
CA VAL A 51 9.79 13.47 21.48
C VAL A 51 9.78 13.70 22.99
N SER A 52 9.63 14.95 23.42
CA SER A 52 9.55 15.34 24.82
C SER A 52 8.43 14.60 25.57
N TYR A 53 7.25 14.51 24.96
CA TYR A 53 6.12 13.79 25.58
C TYR A 53 6.19 12.29 25.41
N LEU A 54 6.80 11.78 24.34
CA LEU A 54 7.10 10.36 24.21
C LEU A 54 8.06 9.89 25.31
N GLU A 55 9.04 10.72 25.69
CA GLU A 55 9.90 10.46 26.85
C GLU A 55 9.13 10.46 28.17
N MET A 56 8.21 11.43 28.34
CA MET A 56 7.31 11.44 29.50
C MET A 56 6.49 10.14 29.58
N PHE A 57 5.87 9.71 28.48
CA PHE A 57 5.07 8.49 28.43
C PHE A 57 5.89 7.21 28.58
N GLU A 58 7.12 7.18 28.06
CA GLU A 58 8.02 6.03 28.25
C GLU A 58 8.34 5.81 29.73
N ASN A 59 8.50 6.91 30.49
CA ASN A 59 8.75 6.90 31.93
C ASN A 59 7.49 6.68 32.80
N ASP A 60 6.29 6.92 32.25
CA ASP A 60 5.03 6.62 32.94
C ASP A 60 4.63 5.14 32.79
N LEU A 61 4.86 4.36 33.85
CA LEU A 61 4.57 2.92 33.87
C LEU A 61 3.11 2.56 33.61
N GLN A 62 2.17 3.48 33.82
CA GLN A 62 0.75 3.24 33.52
C GLN A 62 0.48 3.23 32.02
N THR A 63 1.11 4.14 31.28
CA THR A 63 0.96 4.25 29.83
C THR A 63 1.54 3.02 29.13
N LYS A 64 0.74 2.26 28.38
CA LYS A 64 1.17 1.08 27.61
C LYS A 64 1.26 1.36 26.11
N ALA A 65 0.47 2.29 25.61
CA ALA A 65 0.48 2.72 24.22
C ALA A 65 0.33 4.24 24.11
N VAL A 66 0.89 4.85 23.08
CA VAL A 66 0.77 6.28 22.79
C VAL A 66 0.25 6.47 21.39
N VAL A 67 -0.84 7.25 21.26
CA VAL A 67 -1.41 7.66 19.97
C VAL A 67 -0.87 9.05 19.63
N ILE A 68 -0.16 9.15 18.51
CA ILE A 68 0.22 10.43 17.91
C ILE A 68 -0.74 10.74 16.76
N VAL A 69 -1.37 11.91 16.81
CA VAL A 69 -2.11 12.46 15.68
C VAL A 69 -1.46 13.73 15.17
N GLY A 70 -0.68 13.54 14.13
CA GLY A 70 0.07 14.56 13.44
C GLY A 70 -0.62 15.14 12.22
N GLU A 71 0.11 16.04 11.58
CA GLU A 71 -0.33 16.72 10.37
C GLU A 71 0.85 17.02 9.44
N MET A 72 0.56 17.29 8.18
CA MET A 72 1.56 17.80 7.23
C MET A 72 2.24 19.10 7.71
N GLY A 73 3.49 19.34 7.31
CA GLY A 73 4.25 20.54 7.64
C GLY A 73 5.12 20.41 8.89
N GLY A 74 6.37 20.88 8.79
CA GLY A 74 7.42 20.63 9.79
C GLY A 74 7.90 19.18 9.78
N ASP A 75 8.73 18.81 10.76
CA ASP A 75 9.47 17.53 10.82
C ASP A 75 9.22 16.74 12.12
N LEU A 76 8.30 17.19 12.97
CA LEU A 76 8.13 16.66 14.32
C LEU A 76 7.81 15.16 14.34
N GLU A 77 6.97 14.70 13.42
CA GLU A 77 6.60 13.30 13.27
C GLU A 77 7.79 12.44 12.80
N GLU A 78 8.61 12.94 11.88
CA GLU A 78 9.85 12.27 11.48
C GLU A 78 10.85 12.17 12.64
N ARG A 79 11.03 13.24 13.42
CA ARG A 79 11.86 13.24 14.64
C ARG A 79 11.34 12.25 15.70
N ALA A 80 10.02 12.16 15.85
CA ALA A 80 9.39 11.17 16.72
C ALA A 80 9.65 9.73 16.25
N ALA A 81 9.56 9.50 14.93
CA ALA A 81 9.88 8.21 14.33
C ALA A 81 11.35 7.82 14.52
N GLU A 82 12.27 8.76 14.32
CA GLU A 82 13.71 8.56 14.55
C GLU A 82 13.99 8.19 16.01
N TRP A 83 13.45 8.98 16.95
CA TRP A 83 13.59 8.69 18.38
C TRP A 83 13.02 7.31 18.72
N TYR A 84 11.81 6.98 18.26
CA TYR A 84 11.18 5.70 18.57
C TYR A 84 11.96 4.52 17.98
N GLY A 85 12.45 4.66 16.74
CA GLY A 85 13.23 3.63 16.03
C GLY A 85 14.66 3.44 16.54
N ALA A 86 15.24 4.41 17.26
CA ALA A 86 16.63 4.35 17.72
C ALA A 86 16.92 3.22 18.73
N LYS A 87 15.91 2.77 19.48
CA LYS A 87 16.02 1.64 20.42
C LYS A 87 14.64 1.07 20.71
N LYS A 88 14.60 -0.18 21.19
CA LYS A 88 13.34 -0.79 21.65
C LYS A 88 12.72 0.04 22.78
N ARG A 89 11.43 0.38 22.62
CA ARG A 89 10.63 1.16 23.57
C ARG A 89 9.66 0.28 24.34
N ARG A 90 9.26 0.74 25.53
CA ARG A 90 8.27 0.08 26.39
C ARG A 90 6.85 0.42 25.93
N VAL A 91 6.58 1.69 25.64
CA VAL A 91 5.28 2.09 25.07
C VAL A 91 5.18 1.64 23.62
N LYS A 92 4.00 1.17 23.21
CA LYS A 92 3.69 0.97 21.80
C LYS A 92 3.30 2.29 21.16
N LEU A 93 3.86 2.62 20.00
CA LEU A 93 3.47 3.79 19.23
C LEU A 93 2.36 3.46 18.22
N ILE A 94 1.39 4.36 18.09
CA ILE A 94 0.36 4.35 17.06
C ILE A 94 0.37 5.72 16.38
N GLY A 95 0.90 5.80 15.17
CA GLY A 95 1.05 7.04 14.42
C GLY A 95 -0.01 7.27 13.34
N VAL A 96 -0.74 8.38 13.41
CA VAL A 96 -1.66 8.84 12.36
C VAL A 96 -1.29 10.25 11.92
N VAL A 97 -1.24 10.50 10.62
CA VAL A 97 -0.91 11.81 10.07
C VAL A 97 -2.04 12.25 9.13
N SER A 98 -2.60 13.42 9.39
CA SER A 98 -3.62 14.03 8.52
C SER A 98 -2.98 14.89 7.41
N GLY A 99 -3.73 15.18 6.35
CA GLY A 99 -3.29 16.12 5.31
C GLY A 99 -2.95 15.52 3.95
N PHE A 100 -3.25 14.23 3.69
CA PHE A 100 -3.01 13.58 2.40
C PHE A 100 -3.66 14.29 1.21
N CYS A 101 -4.78 14.98 1.41
CA CYS A 101 -5.46 15.74 0.36
C CYS A 101 -4.60 16.87 -0.23
N GLN A 102 -3.59 17.36 0.50
CA GLN A 102 -2.70 18.41 0.00
C GLN A 102 -1.95 17.99 -1.26
N GLU A 103 -1.65 16.70 -1.43
CA GLU A 103 -0.99 16.17 -2.64
C GLU A 103 -1.82 16.36 -3.92
N SER A 104 -3.13 16.58 -3.77
CA SER A 104 -4.07 16.80 -4.87
C SER A 104 -4.60 18.23 -4.95
N LEU A 105 -4.21 19.10 -4.01
CA LEU A 105 -4.68 20.48 -3.94
C LEU A 105 -3.67 21.45 -4.57
N PRO A 106 -4.11 22.65 -4.99
CA PRO A 106 -3.21 23.66 -5.55
C PRO A 106 -2.09 24.03 -4.59
N LYS A 107 -0.88 24.20 -5.14
CA LYS A 107 0.30 24.64 -4.37
C LYS A 107 0.05 25.95 -3.65
N GLY A 108 0.54 26.06 -2.42
CA GLY A 108 0.39 27.26 -1.59
C GLY A 108 -0.96 27.41 -0.88
N MET A 109 -1.87 26.42 -1.01
CA MET A 109 -3.08 26.37 -0.19
C MET A 109 -2.71 26.21 1.30
N LYS A 110 -3.29 27.07 2.14
CA LYS A 110 -3.08 27.08 3.59
C LYS A 110 -4.24 26.38 4.29
N PHE A 111 -3.91 25.60 5.31
CA PHE A 111 -4.90 24.98 6.19
C PHE A 111 -5.04 25.79 7.49
N GLY A 112 -5.98 25.39 8.35
CA GLY A 112 -6.34 26.17 9.53
C GLY A 112 -5.18 26.38 10.52
N HIS A 113 -4.37 25.35 10.75
CA HIS A 113 -3.20 25.44 11.61
C HIS A 113 -2.03 26.17 10.92
N ALA A 114 -1.36 27.08 11.64
CA ALA A 114 -0.27 27.88 11.08
C ALA A 114 0.96 27.06 10.66
N GLY A 115 1.15 25.88 11.26
CA GLY A 115 2.18 24.90 10.93
C GLY A 115 1.82 23.97 9.77
N ALA A 116 0.54 23.90 9.37
CA ALA A 116 0.05 23.04 8.30
C ALA A 116 0.33 23.64 6.91
N LYS A 117 1.61 23.61 6.52
CA LYS A 117 2.13 24.15 5.26
C LYS A 117 2.71 23.04 4.39
N GLU A 118 2.71 23.28 3.09
CA GLU A 118 3.29 22.37 2.10
C GLU A 118 4.78 22.17 2.38
N GLY A 119 5.20 20.91 2.51
CA GLY A 119 6.60 20.55 2.69
C GLY A 119 7.43 20.81 1.42
N MET A 120 8.72 21.11 1.58
CA MET A 120 9.62 21.23 0.43
C MET A 120 10.05 19.84 -0.04
N LYS A 121 9.84 19.52 -1.32
CA LYS A 121 10.37 18.31 -1.98
C LYS A 121 10.03 16.97 -1.27
N GLY A 122 8.84 16.85 -0.69
CA GLY A 122 8.33 15.59 -0.10
C GLY A 122 8.59 15.42 1.40
N GLU A 123 9.64 16.07 1.95
CA GLU A 123 9.88 16.14 3.40
C GLU A 123 8.78 16.96 4.08
N GLY A 124 8.30 16.48 5.24
CA GLY A 124 7.20 17.10 5.96
C GLY A 124 5.81 16.86 5.34
N SER A 125 5.69 16.11 4.24
CA SER A 125 4.38 15.70 3.69
C SER A 125 3.68 14.69 4.61
N ALA A 126 2.34 14.64 4.57
CA ALA A 126 1.57 13.67 5.36
C ALA A 126 1.99 12.22 5.07
N ARG A 127 2.34 11.93 3.80
CA ARG A 127 2.83 10.62 3.36
C ARG A 127 4.20 10.28 3.91
N SER A 128 5.19 11.16 3.74
CA SER A 128 6.55 10.97 4.28
C SER A 128 6.51 10.67 5.78
N LYS A 129 5.77 11.49 6.53
CA LYS A 129 5.57 11.33 7.97
C LYS A 129 4.88 10.03 8.37
N SER A 130 3.81 9.66 7.64
CA SER A 130 3.11 8.40 7.89
C SER A 130 4.01 7.19 7.63
N GLU A 131 4.83 7.24 6.58
CA GLU A 131 5.80 6.18 6.28
C GLU A 131 6.91 6.11 7.33
N ALA A 132 7.42 7.24 7.80
CA ALA A 132 8.42 7.31 8.86
C ALA A 132 7.91 6.66 10.17
N LEU A 133 6.72 7.04 10.63
CA LEU A 133 6.11 6.48 11.84
C LEU A 133 5.83 4.97 11.70
N LYS A 134 5.29 4.53 10.55
CA LYS A 134 5.05 3.10 10.27
C LYS A 134 6.34 2.27 10.26
N LYS A 135 7.42 2.83 9.71
CA LYS A 135 8.74 2.19 9.71
C LYS A 135 9.29 2.07 11.14
N ALA A 136 9.07 3.09 11.97
CA ALA A 136 9.50 3.08 13.37
C ALA A 136 8.70 2.09 14.24
N GLU A 137 7.41 1.87 13.96
CA GLU A 137 6.58 0.87 14.66
C GLU A 137 7.07 -0.57 14.47
N LYS A 138 7.77 -0.86 13.37
CA LYS A 138 8.26 -2.19 13.02
C LYS A 138 9.78 -2.21 12.74
N PRO A 139 10.64 -1.97 13.75
CA PRO A 139 12.08 -2.12 13.55
C PRO A 139 12.39 -3.61 13.33
N GLY A 140 12.90 -3.95 12.14
CA GLY A 140 13.38 -5.30 11.80
C GLY A 140 12.44 -6.18 10.99
N THR A 141 11.31 -5.67 10.50
CA THR A 141 10.48 -6.41 9.53
C THR A 141 11.01 -6.22 8.11
N SER A 142 10.98 -7.28 7.30
CA SER A 142 11.34 -7.23 5.89
C SER A 142 10.60 -6.10 5.18
N ILE A 143 11.22 -5.46 4.19
CA ILE A 143 10.59 -4.43 3.35
C ILE A 143 9.27 -4.94 2.74
N LEU A 144 9.16 -6.27 2.61
CA LEU A 144 8.02 -6.99 2.05
C LEU A 144 6.88 -7.27 3.07
N ASP A 145 7.12 -7.14 4.38
CA ASP A 145 6.12 -7.44 5.44
C ASP A 145 4.93 -6.47 5.47
N GLY A 146 4.95 -5.46 4.60
CA GLY A 146 3.82 -4.55 4.36
C GLY A 146 2.93 -4.96 3.19
N VAL A 147 3.21 -6.04 2.48
CA VAL A 147 2.36 -6.56 1.40
C VAL A 147 1.23 -7.39 2.03
N PRO A 148 -0.05 -6.99 1.89
CA PRO A 148 -1.15 -7.75 2.46
C PRO A 148 -1.24 -9.15 1.86
N ALA A 149 -1.32 -10.18 2.71
CA ALA A 149 -1.51 -11.57 2.28
C ALA A 149 -2.84 -11.83 1.55
N THR A 150 -3.78 -10.88 1.63
CA THR A 150 -5.09 -10.95 0.95
C THR A 150 -5.04 -10.46 -0.50
N LEU A 151 -3.90 -9.92 -0.97
CA LEU A 151 -3.79 -9.48 -2.36
C LEU A 151 -3.78 -10.69 -3.30
N PRO A 152 -4.45 -10.59 -4.46
CA PRO A 152 -4.23 -11.52 -5.57
C PRO A 152 -2.76 -11.58 -5.98
N ALA A 153 -2.31 -12.73 -6.50
CA ALA A 153 -0.90 -13.01 -6.74
C ALA A 153 -0.21 -11.95 -7.62
N LEU A 154 -0.84 -11.51 -8.73
CA LEU A 154 -0.25 -10.50 -9.61
C LEU A 154 -0.12 -9.13 -8.92
N ALA A 155 -1.14 -8.72 -8.18
CA ALA A 155 -1.11 -7.47 -7.41
C ALA A 155 -0.06 -7.54 -6.26
N ALA A 156 0.08 -8.70 -5.63
CA ALA A 156 1.11 -8.94 -4.62
C ALA A 156 2.51 -8.83 -5.23
N SER A 157 2.76 -9.47 -6.38
CA SER A 157 4.04 -9.39 -7.11
C SER A 157 4.40 -7.94 -7.46
N GLN A 158 3.46 -7.17 -8.03
CA GLN A 158 3.71 -5.75 -8.32
C GLN A 158 3.97 -4.93 -7.05
N SER A 159 3.33 -5.25 -5.91
CA SER A 159 3.58 -4.58 -4.63
C SER A 159 4.98 -4.89 -4.07
N ILE A 160 5.38 -6.17 -4.11
CA ILE A 160 6.69 -6.67 -3.68
C ILE A 160 7.79 -5.95 -4.46
N GLN A 161 7.72 -6.00 -5.79
CA GLN A 161 8.71 -5.42 -6.67
C GLN A 161 8.73 -3.89 -6.57
N GLY A 162 7.56 -3.25 -6.48
CA GLY A 162 7.45 -1.81 -6.29
C GLY A 162 8.04 -1.31 -4.96
N ARG A 163 8.12 -2.17 -3.93
CA ARG A 163 8.80 -1.87 -2.66
C ARG A 163 10.31 -2.09 -2.76
N ALA A 164 10.74 -3.18 -3.39
CA ALA A 164 12.16 -3.44 -3.66
C ALA A 164 12.78 -2.29 -4.48
N ARG A 165 12.04 -1.79 -5.47
CA ARG A 165 12.44 -0.64 -6.29
C ARG A 165 12.72 0.63 -5.49
N ARG A 166 11.97 0.90 -4.41
CA ARG A 166 12.16 2.11 -3.58
C ARG A 166 13.50 2.15 -2.86
N ILE A 167 14.13 1.00 -2.65
CA ILE A 167 15.46 0.91 -2.04
C ILE A 167 16.58 0.77 -3.08
N GLY A 168 16.26 0.94 -4.36
CA GLY A 168 17.23 0.83 -5.45
C GLY A 168 17.51 -0.60 -5.91
N PHE A 169 16.74 -1.60 -5.43
CA PHE A 169 16.80 -2.96 -5.97
C PHE A 169 15.91 -3.04 -7.21
N ASP A 170 16.42 -2.55 -8.35
CA ASP A 170 15.66 -2.44 -9.59
C ASP A 170 16.57 -2.30 -10.83
N TRP A 171 16.05 -2.66 -12.00
CA TRP A 171 16.71 -2.43 -13.29
C TRP A 171 16.63 -0.94 -13.71
N PRO A 172 17.60 -0.44 -14.51
CA PRO A 172 17.59 0.94 -14.99
C PRO A 172 16.40 1.25 -15.91
N ASP A 173 15.98 0.28 -16.73
CA ASP A 173 14.94 0.41 -17.75
C ASP A 173 14.16 -0.91 -17.93
N VAL A 174 13.25 -0.97 -18.90
CA VAL A 174 12.40 -2.14 -19.16
C VAL A 174 13.13 -3.25 -19.94
N ASP A 175 14.29 -2.96 -20.53
CA ASP A 175 15.02 -3.92 -21.35
C ASP A 175 15.59 -5.06 -20.50
N GLY A 176 16.00 -4.75 -19.26
CA GLY A 176 16.43 -5.75 -18.28
C GLY A 176 15.37 -6.82 -18.01
N PRO A 177 14.17 -6.45 -17.54
CA PRO A 177 13.06 -7.40 -17.36
C PRO A 177 12.64 -8.13 -18.64
N LEU A 178 12.70 -7.48 -19.81
CA LEU A 178 12.40 -8.15 -21.09
C LEU A 178 13.44 -9.23 -21.43
N ALA A 179 14.73 -8.96 -21.19
CA ALA A 179 15.78 -9.97 -21.34
C ALA A 179 15.60 -11.12 -20.34
N LYS A 180 15.25 -10.81 -19.09
CA LYS A 180 14.98 -11.81 -18.05
C LYS A 180 13.79 -12.69 -18.42
N LEU A 181 12.74 -12.15 -19.04
CA LEU A 181 11.61 -12.96 -19.52
C LEU A 181 12.05 -14.04 -20.52
N VAL A 182 12.98 -13.72 -21.42
CA VAL A 182 13.51 -14.70 -22.37
C VAL A 182 14.26 -15.80 -21.63
N GLU A 183 15.08 -15.43 -20.64
CA GLU A 183 15.80 -16.36 -19.77
C GLU A 183 14.84 -17.32 -19.03
N GLU A 184 13.81 -16.82 -18.33
CA GLU A 184 12.83 -17.66 -17.61
C GLU A 184 12.09 -18.63 -18.53
N VAL A 185 11.76 -18.20 -19.77
CA VAL A 185 11.11 -19.07 -20.76
C VAL A 185 12.04 -20.20 -21.20
N GLU A 186 13.34 -19.92 -21.33
CA GLU A 186 14.31 -20.95 -21.66
C GLU A 186 14.57 -21.92 -20.48
N GLU A 187 14.56 -21.43 -19.24
CA GLU A 187 14.68 -22.25 -18.03
C GLU A 187 13.46 -23.17 -17.88
N PHE A 188 12.24 -22.62 -18.02
CA PHE A 188 11.00 -23.41 -18.08
C PHE A 188 11.02 -24.50 -19.16
N ALA A 189 11.57 -24.21 -20.35
CA ALA A 189 11.66 -25.19 -21.44
C ALA A 189 12.64 -26.35 -21.15
N ARG A 190 13.62 -26.13 -20.26
CA ARG A 190 14.62 -27.15 -19.87
C ARG A 190 14.22 -27.92 -18.62
N ALA A 191 13.20 -27.46 -17.88
CA ALA A 191 12.72 -28.08 -16.66
C ALA A 191 12.30 -29.55 -16.87
N GLY A 192 12.91 -30.44 -16.09
CA GLY A 192 12.75 -31.89 -16.21
C GLY A 192 11.64 -32.46 -15.33
N SER A 193 11.29 -31.78 -14.24
CA SER A 193 10.25 -32.18 -13.30
C SER A 193 9.02 -31.26 -13.32
N VAL A 194 7.92 -31.70 -12.70
CA VAL A 194 6.71 -30.87 -12.55
C VAL A 194 6.96 -29.72 -11.58
N ASP A 195 7.67 -29.98 -10.48
CA ASP A 195 7.99 -28.97 -9.47
C ASP A 195 8.87 -27.86 -10.08
N GLU A 196 9.92 -28.24 -10.83
CA GLU A 196 10.74 -27.27 -11.58
C GLU A 196 9.88 -26.46 -12.56
N ARG A 197 8.96 -27.09 -13.30
CA ARG A 197 8.07 -26.35 -14.20
C ARG A 197 7.17 -25.35 -13.47
N GLU A 198 6.71 -25.69 -12.26
CA GLU A 198 5.86 -24.80 -11.47
C GLU A 198 6.65 -23.57 -11.00
N ASP A 199 7.87 -23.79 -10.50
CA ASP A 199 8.78 -22.71 -10.07
C ASP A 199 9.11 -21.77 -11.24
N GLU A 200 9.59 -22.32 -12.35
CA GLU A 200 9.99 -21.55 -13.54
C GLU A 200 8.79 -20.80 -14.17
N PHE A 201 7.60 -21.41 -14.17
CA PHE A 201 6.39 -20.73 -14.63
C PHE A 201 5.98 -19.60 -13.69
N GLY A 202 6.21 -19.76 -12.39
CA GLY A 202 6.07 -18.70 -11.39
C GLY A 202 6.96 -17.51 -11.69
N ASP A 203 8.22 -17.75 -12.06
CA ASP A 203 9.18 -16.70 -12.40
C ASP A 203 8.81 -15.97 -13.70
N ILE A 204 8.29 -16.68 -14.71
CA ILE A 204 7.70 -16.05 -15.90
C ILE A 204 6.58 -15.07 -15.50
N LEU A 205 5.64 -15.49 -14.65
CA LEU A 205 4.54 -14.64 -14.19
C LEU A 205 5.06 -13.43 -13.37
N PHE A 206 6.09 -13.66 -12.54
CA PHE A 206 6.72 -12.62 -11.74
C PHE A 206 7.38 -11.54 -12.61
N VAL A 207 8.11 -11.95 -13.65
CA VAL A 207 8.74 -11.04 -14.61
C VAL A 207 7.70 -10.30 -15.45
N LEU A 208 6.63 -10.96 -15.90
CA LEU A 208 5.53 -10.31 -16.62
C LEU A 208 4.85 -9.22 -15.76
N ALA A 209 4.65 -9.47 -14.47
CA ALA A 209 4.13 -8.48 -13.53
C ALA A 209 5.07 -7.27 -13.41
N ASN A 210 6.40 -7.49 -13.43
CA ASN A 210 7.41 -6.42 -13.43
C ASN A 210 7.33 -5.53 -14.66
N ILE A 211 7.29 -6.15 -15.84
CA ILE A 211 7.18 -5.45 -17.12
C ILE A 211 5.91 -4.60 -17.12
N GLY A 212 4.77 -5.19 -16.74
CA GLY A 212 3.50 -4.45 -16.61
C GLY A 212 3.63 -3.25 -15.70
N GLN A 213 4.22 -3.41 -14.51
CA GLN A 213 4.40 -2.31 -13.55
C GLN A 213 5.23 -1.16 -14.15
N ARG A 214 6.33 -1.46 -14.85
CA ARG A 214 7.20 -0.46 -15.49
C ARG A 214 6.50 0.30 -16.61
N MET A 215 5.61 -0.39 -17.31
CA MET A 215 4.81 0.21 -18.38
C MET A 215 3.56 0.92 -17.88
N GLY A 216 3.36 1.02 -16.55
CA GLY A 216 2.17 1.65 -15.97
C GLY A 216 0.89 0.82 -16.10
N VAL A 217 1.04 -0.48 -16.29
CA VAL A 217 -0.05 -1.46 -16.43
C VAL A 217 -0.26 -2.20 -15.11
N ASP A 218 -1.51 -2.19 -14.62
CA ASP A 218 -1.96 -3.06 -13.53
C ASP A 218 -2.16 -4.49 -14.08
N ALA A 219 -1.30 -5.42 -13.66
CA ALA A 219 -1.25 -6.77 -14.23
C ALA A 219 -2.51 -7.58 -13.90
N GLU A 220 -3.06 -7.41 -12.68
CA GLU A 220 -4.27 -8.07 -12.23
C GLU A 220 -5.48 -7.62 -13.06
N GLN A 221 -5.62 -6.30 -13.26
CA GLN A 221 -6.71 -5.75 -14.07
C GLN A 221 -6.54 -6.08 -15.56
N ALA A 222 -5.31 -6.09 -16.07
CA ALA A 222 -5.04 -6.49 -17.45
C ALA A 222 -5.46 -7.94 -17.71
N LEU A 223 -5.11 -8.87 -16.81
CA LEU A 223 -5.52 -10.27 -16.92
C LEU A 223 -7.03 -10.43 -16.75
N ARG A 224 -7.65 -9.72 -15.81
CA ARG A 224 -9.11 -9.72 -15.64
C ARG A 224 -9.82 -9.28 -16.91
N GLY A 225 -9.37 -8.18 -17.53
CA GLY A 225 -9.92 -7.69 -18.79
C GLY A 225 -9.70 -8.67 -19.96
N ALA A 226 -8.56 -9.34 -20.02
CA ALA A 226 -8.30 -10.39 -21.01
C ALA A 226 -9.28 -11.57 -20.85
N ASN A 227 -9.52 -12.02 -19.62
CA ASN A 227 -10.46 -13.09 -19.30
C ASN A 227 -11.91 -12.73 -19.67
N GLU A 228 -12.34 -11.51 -19.37
CA GLU A 228 -13.68 -11.02 -19.74
C GLU A 228 -13.84 -10.92 -21.26
N LYS A 229 -12.82 -10.42 -21.96
CA LYS A 229 -12.79 -10.38 -23.43
C LYS A 229 -12.89 -11.77 -24.04
N PHE A 230 -12.16 -12.75 -23.49
CA PHE A 230 -12.26 -14.15 -23.91
C PHE A 230 -13.67 -14.69 -23.71
N ARG A 231 -14.26 -14.53 -22.52
CA ARG A 231 -15.63 -14.98 -22.20
C ARG A 231 -16.68 -14.35 -23.11
N ARG A 232 -16.53 -13.09 -23.50
CA ARG A 232 -17.44 -12.42 -24.42
C ARG A 232 -17.34 -13.04 -25.81
N ARG A 233 -16.12 -13.20 -26.35
CA ARG A 233 -15.90 -13.78 -27.67
C ARG A 233 -16.36 -15.22 -27.75
N PHE A 234 -16.10 -16.01 -26.70
CA PHE A 234 -16.51 -17.40 -26.65
C PHE A 234 -18.04 -17.55 -26.67
N ARG A 235 -18.78 -16.68 -25.97
CA ARG A 235 -20.25 -16.64 -26.08
C ARG A 235 -20.74 -16.38 -27.50
N THR A 236 -20.09 -15.46 -28.23
CA THR A 236 -20.41 -15.24 -29.65
C THR A 236 -20.08 -16.45 -30.51
N VAL A 237 -19.00 -17.19 -30.22
CA VAL A 237 -18.71 -18.46 -30.89
C VAL A 237 -19.83 -19.49 -30.66
N GLU A 238 -20.31 -19.62 -29.43
CA GLU A 238 -21.44 -20.51 -29.10
C GLU A 238 -22.72 -20.10 -29.84
N GLU A 239 -23.03 -18.81 -29.90
CA GLU A 239 -24.18 -18.26 -30.63
C GLU A 239 -24.09 -18.53 -32.14
N LEU A 240 -22.91 -18.34 -32.74
CA LEU A 240 -22.67 -18.60 -34.16
C LEU A 240 -22.80 -20.08 -34.49
N ALA A 241 -22.23 -20.96 -33.66
CA ALA A 241 -22.34 -22.41 -33.82
C ALA A 241 -23.79 -22.89 -33.71
N ALA A 242 -24.51 -22.41 -32.69
CA ALA A 242 -25.92 -22.70 -32.51
C ALA A 242 -26.78 -22.21 -33.69
N GLY A 243 -26.53 -20.99 -34.18
CA GLY A 243 -27.21 -20.44 -35.36
C GLY A 243 -26.95 -21.23 -36.65
N ARG A 244 -25.82 -21.94 -36.73
CA ARG A 244 -25.45 -22.83 -37.85
C ARG A 244 -25.90 -24.28 -37.63
N GLY A 245 -26.44 -24.61 -36.46
CA GLY A 245 -26.82 -25.98 -36.11
C GLY A 245 -25.64 -26.93 -35.99
N VAL A 246 -24.45 -26.43 -35.62
CA VAL A 246 -23.22 -27.22 -35.48
C VAL A 246 -22.82 -27.30 -34.01
N ASP A 247 -22.47 -28.50 -33.52
CA ASP A 247 -21.86 -28.66 -32.19
C ASP A 247 -20.37 -28.31 -32.25
N LEU A 248 -19.90 -27.47 -31.32
CA LEU A 248 -18.49 -27.09 -31.22
C LEU A 248 -17.56 -28.29 -31.03
N LYS A 249 -18.06 -29.39 -30.46
CA LYS A 249 -17.28 -30.62 -30.26
C LYS A 249 -17.01 -31.39 -31.55
N ASP A 250 -17.83 -31.16 -32.57
CA ASP A 250 -17.70 -31.82 -33.87
C ASP A 250 -16.81 -31.03 -34.84
N LEU A 251 -16.35 -29.85 -34.42
CA LEU A 251 -15.44 -29.00 -35.19
C LEU A 251 -13.98 -29.35 -34.90
N ASP A 252 -13.16 -29.31 -35.95
CA ASP A 252 -11.71 -29.29 -35.81
C ASP A 252 -11.21 -27.89 -35.41
N LEU A 253 -9.90 -27.78 -35.16
CA LEU A 253 -9.28 -26.50 -34.78
C LEU A 253 -9.55 -25.41 -35.82
N ALA A 254 -9.54 -25.75 -37.11
CA ALA A 254 -9.80 -24.80 -38.19
C ALA A 254 -11.24 -24.26 -38.15
N GLY A 255 -12.22 -25.12 -37.88
CA GLY A 255 -13.62 -24.73 -37.70
C GLY A 255 -13.83 -23.85 -36.47
N LEU A 256 -13.16 -24.17 -35.35
CA LEU A 256 -13.20 -23.35 -34.13
C LEU A 256 -12.54 -21.99 -34.35
N ASP A 257 -11.39 -21.95 -35.03
CA ASP A 257 -10.67 -20.72 -35.34
C ASP A 257 -11.48 -19.80 -36.27
N ALA A 258 -12.18 -20.37 -37.26
CA ALA A 258 -13.06 -19.59 -38.14
C ALA A 258 -14.18 -18.89 -37.35
N LEU A 259 -14.88 -19.62 -36.46
CA LEU A 259 -15.90 -19.03 -35.59
C LEU A 259 -15.31 -17.98 -34.65
N TRP A 260 -14.11 -18.23 -34.12
CA TRP A 260 -13.40 -17.31 -33.23
C TRP A 260 -13.02 -16.00 -33.92
N ASP A 261 -12.56 -16.05 -35.17
CA ASP A 261 -12.21 -14.87 -35.95
C ASP A 261 -13.46 -14.06 -36.34
N GLU A 262 -14.57 -14.71 -36.65
CA GLU A 262 -15.86 -14.04 -36.81
C GLU A 262 -16.31 -13.36 -35.50
N ALA A 263 -16.18 -14.05 -34.36
CA ALA A 263 -16.48 -13.49 -33.05
C ALA A 263 -15.57 -12.31 -32.69
N LYS A 264 -14.30 -12.31 -33.11
CA LYS A 264 -13.40 -11.16 -32.97
C LYS A 264 -13.88 -9.96 -33.78
N ALA A 265 -14.29 -10.19 -35.03
CA ALA A 265 -14.78 -9.13 -35.91
C ALA A 265 -16.06 -8.48 -35.38
N ALA A 266 -17.00 -9.28 -34.86
CA ALA A 266 -18.24 -8.79 -34.25
C ALA A 266 -18.04 -8.05 -32.93
N ASN A 267 -16.98 -8.39 -32.17
CA ASN A 267 -16.65 -7.80 -30.86
C ASN A 267 -15.40 -6.91 -30.91
N ALA A 268 -15.11 -6.28 -32.06
CA ALA A 268 -14.07 -5.28 -32.15
C ALA A 268 -14.40 -4.11 -31.18
N PRO A 269 -13.38 -3.54 -30.51
CA PRO A 269 -13.58 -2.45 -29.56
C PRO A 269 -14.19 -1.19 -30.21
#